data_AF-A0A017SKX2-F1
#
_entry.id   AF-A0A017SKX2-F1
#
_cell.length_a   1.000
_cell.length_b   1.000
_cell.length_c   1.000
_cell.angle_alpha   90.00
_cell.angle_beta   90.00
_cell.angle_gamma   90.00
#
_symmetry.space_group_name_H-M   'P 1'
#
loop_
_entity.id
_entity.type
_entity.pdbx_description
1 polymer ?
#
loop_
_entity_poly.entity_id
_entity_poly.type
_entity_poly.pdbx_seq_one_letter_code
_entity_poly.pdbx_strand_id
1 'polypeptide(L)' 'MIWAAIWGGGHTEIYRMNRDEESARRGYSSRSSLRLNEDYLPDFIWESGMVFMQENGPIHTANIIS' A
#
# COMPACT_ATOMS: atom_id res chain seq x y z
N MET A 1 6.56 -9.11 -3.44
CA MET A 1 5.89 -8.55 -2.26
C MET A 1 4.43 -8.84 -2.40
N ILE A 2 3.85 -9.30 -1.31
CA ILE A 2 2.41 -9.48 -1.17
C ILE A 2 1.92 -8.30 -0.35
N TRP A 3 0.77 -7.77 -0.71
CA TRP A 3 0.05 -6.79 0.09
C TRP A 3 -1.32 -7.35 0.46
N ALA A 4 -1.73 -7.08 1.68
CA ALA A 4 -3.08 -7.34 2.17
C ALA A 4 -3.37 -6.38 3.33
N ALA A 5 -4.64 -6.04 3.51
CA ALA A 5 -5.11 -5.31 4.69
C ALA A 5 -6.14 -6.15 5.46
N ILE A 6 -6.18 -5.96 6.78
CA ILE A 6 -7.12 -6.59 7.69
C ILE A 6 -7.69 -5.54 8.64
N TRP A 7 -8.94 -5.70 9.05
CA TRP A 7 -9.61 -4.82 10.00
C TRP A 7 -10.70 -5.54 10.78
N GLY A 8 -11.32 -4.84 11.72
CA GLY A 8 -12.45 -5.36 12.49
C GLY A 8 -13.62 -5.70 11.57
N GLY A 9 -13.76 -6.99 11.22
CA GLY A 9 -14.85 -7.50 10.39
C GLY A 9 -14.49 -7.82 8.94
N GLY A 10 -13.24 -7.65 8.50
CA GLY A 10 -12.88 -7.89 7.11
C GLY A 10 -11.39 -7.99 6.81
N HIS A 11 -11.10 -8.40 5.59
CA HIS A 11 -9.76 -8.42 5.00
C HIS A 11 -9.86 -8.28 3.48
N THR A 12 -8.80 -7.83 2.84
CA THR A 12 -8.69 -7.87 1.38
C THR A 12 -8.37 -9.29 0.89
N GLU A 13 -8.52 -9.52 -0.42
CA GLU A 13 -7.76 -10.59 -1.06
C GLU A 13 -6.26 -10.29 -1.01
N ILE A 14 -5.44 -11.33 -1.14
CA ILE A 14 -3.99 -11.21 -1.21
C ILE A 14 -3.60 -10.66 -2.58
N TYR A 15 -3.05 -9.44 -2.59
CA TYR A 15 -2.56 -8.82 -3.83
C TYR A 15 -1.07 -9.10 -4.03
N ARG A 16 -0.72 -9.70 -5.17
CA ARG A 16 0.68 -9.87 -5.57
C ARG A 16 1.13 -8.61 -6.31
N MET A 17 1.96 -7.80 -5.66
CA MET A 17 2.47 -6.57 -6.26
C MET A 17 3.43 -6.87 -7.41
N ASN A 18 3.25 -6.15 -8.51
CA ASN A 18 4.19 -6.10 -9.63
C ASN A 18 5.48 -5.37 -9.22
N ARG A 19 6.62 -5.87 -9.69
CA ARG A 19 7.90 -5.19 -9.45
C ARG A 19 7.92 -3.88 -10.21
N ASP A 20 8.45 -2.86 -9.56
CA ASP A 20 8.78 -1.59 -10.17
C ASP A 20 10.20 -1.66 -10.73
N GLU A 21 10.29 -1.79 -12.06
CA GLU A 21 11.56 -1.85 -12.78
C GLU A 21 12.36 -0.54 -12.69
N GLU A 22 11.68 0.59 -12.45
CA GLU A 22 12.32 1.90 -12.27
C GLU A 22 12.90 2.09 -10.86
N SER A 23 12.56 1.21 -9.92
CA SER A 23 13.12 1.28 -8.57
C SER A 23 14.62 0.94 -8.59
N ALA A 24 15.41 1.65 -7.78
CA ALA A 24 16.88 1.49 -7.72
C ALA A 24 17.35 0.05 -7.42
N ARG A 25 16.48 -0.78 -6.82
CA ARG A 25 16.75 -2.20 -6.51
C ARG A 25 15.90 -3.17 -7.36
N ARG A 26 15.21 -2.69 -8.39
CA ARG A 26 14.28 -3.47 -9.24
C ARG A 26 13.26 -4.27 -8.42
N GLY A 27 12.84 -3.69 -7.30
CA GLY A 27 11.95 -4.25 -6.31
C GLY A 27 10.63 -3.49 -6.27
N TYR A 28 10.31 -2.89 -5.12
CA TYR A 28 9.10 -2.13 -4.89
C TYR A 28 9.50 -0.72 -4.46
N SER A 29 8.78 0.28 -4.95
CA SER A 29 9.02 1.69 -4.64
C SER A 29 7.89 2.29 -3.82
N SER A 30 8.16 3.44 -3.21
CA SER A 30 7.14 4.24 -2.54
C SER A 30 5.99 4.61 -3.48
N ARG A 31 6.25 4.84 -4.77
CA ARG A 31 5.19 5.07 -5.77
C ARG A 31 4.31 3.84 -5.96
N SER A 32 4.90 2.66 -6.08
CA SER A 32 4.12 1.41 -6.22
C SER A 32 3.29 1.11 -4.96
N SER A 33 3.79 1.48 -3.78
CA SER A 33 3.03 1.38 -2.54
C SER A 33 1.90 2.41 -2.45
N LEU A 34 2.15 3.66 -2.85
CA LEU A 34 1.16 4.72 -2.80
C LEU A 34 -0.02 4.41 -3.73
N ARG A 35 0.25 4.02 -4.98
CA ARG A 35 -0.82 3.65 -5.93
C ARG A 35 -1.73 2.57 -5.37
N LEU A 36 -1.14 1.57 -4.71
CA LEU A 36 -1.92 0.50 -4.12
C LEU A 36 -2.81 1.03 -2.98
N ASN A 37 -2.30 1.91 -2.13
CA ASN A 37 -3.10 2.55 -1.09
C ASN A 37 -4.23 3.40 -1.70
N GLU A 38 -3.97 4.14 -2.77
CA GLU A 38 -4.96 4.96 -3.49
C GLU A 38 -6.04 4.10 -4.15
N ASP A 39 -5.67 2.96 -4.73
CA ASP A 39 -6.60 2.06 -5.42
C ASP A 39 -7.53 1.31 -4.44
N TYR A 40 -7.08 1.00 -3.22
CA TYR A 40 -7.81 0.11 -2.31
C TYR A 40 -8.39 0.80 -1.07
N LEU A 41 -7.71 1.79 -0.49
CA LEU A 41 -8.18 2.35 0.78
C LEU A 41 -9.49 3.14 0.63
N PRO A 42 -9.60 4.17 -0.23
CA PRO A 42 -10.73 5.08 -0.21
C PRO A 42 -12.05 4.41 -0.59
N ASP A 43 -12.02 3.54 -1.59
CA ASP A 43 -13.23 3.03 -2.23
C ASP A 43 -13.64 1.62 -1.77
N PHE A 44 -12.71 0.82 -1.22
CA PHE A 44 -12.97 -0.60 -0.92
C PHE A 44 -12.85 -0.97 0.57
N ILE A 45 -12.05 -0.25 1.35
CA ILE A 45 -11.71 -0.64 2.73
C ILE A 45 -12.16 0.39 3.75
N TRP A 46 -12.05 1.68 3.41
CA TRP A 46 -12.16 2.75 4.39
C TRP A 46 -13.61 3.01 4.81
N GLU A 47 -13.84 2.98 6.12
CA GLU A 47 -15.08 3.43 6.74
C GLU A 47 -14.80 4.55 7.74
N SER A 48 -15.82 5.38 7.98
CA SER A 48 -15.74 6.47 8.97
C SER A 48 -15.39 5.92 10.35
N GLY A 49 -14.31 6.44 10.96
CA GLY A 49 -13.83 6.02 12.27
C GLY A 49 -12.70 5.00 12.24
N MET A 50 -12.30 4.51 11.07
CA MET A 50 -11.10 3.69 10.93
C MET A 50 -9.82 4.52 11.10
N VAL A 51 -8.71 3.83 11.40
CA VAL A 51 -7.35 4.40 11.42
C VAL A 51 -6.48 3.52 10.56
N PHE A 52 -5.82 4.12 9.58
CA PHE A 52 -4.87 3.42 8.74
C PHE A 52 -3.57 3.15 9.50
N MET A 53 -3.10 1.90 9.47
CA MET A 53 -1.88 1.47 10.16
C MET A 53 -0.99 0.66 9.20
N GLN A 54 0.29 1.02 9.16
CA GLN A 54 1.34 0.31 8.45
C GLN A 54 2.67 0.48 9.19
N GLU A 55 3.65 -0.39 8.91
CA GLU A 55 4.99 -0.25 9.47
C GLU A 55 5.74 0.94 8.83
N ASN A 56 6.79 1.42 9.49
CA ASN A 56 7.48 2.67 9.11
C ASN A 56 8.60 2.47 8.08
N GLY A 57 8.56 1.37 7.32
CA GLY A 57 9.50 1.04 6.27
C GLY A 57 9.69 2.19 5.26
N PRO A 58 10.89 2.34 4.65
CA PRO A 58 11.20 3.48 3.78
C PRO A 58 10.24 3.69 2.61
N ILE A 59 9.59 2.62 2.13
CA ILE A 59 8.60 2.71 1.04
C ILE A 59 7.28 3.34 1.49
N HIS A 60 6.97 3.29 2.79
CA HIS A 60 5.71 3.75 3.38
C HIS A 60 5.79 5.20 3.89
N THR A 61 7.00 5.72 4.11
CA THR A 61 7.25 7.03 4.74
C THR A 61 7.95 8.03 3.83
N ALA A 62 8.32 7.62 2.62
CA ALA A 62 9.02 8.50 1.68
C ALA A 62 8.12 9.65 1.21
N ASN A 63 8.71 10.84 1.11
CA ASN A 63 8.10 11.96 0.41
C ASN A 63 8.22 11.75 -1.11
N ILE A 64 7.08 11.69 -1.81
CA ILE A 64 7.04 11.50 -3.27
C ILE A 64 6.94 12.88 -3.92
N ILE A 65 7.97 13.25 -4.70
CA ILE A 65 8.00 14.47 -5.49
C ILE A 65 7.44 14.14 -6.89
N SER A 66 6.37 14.83 -7.28
CA SER A 66 5.68 14.71 -8.58
C SER A 66 6.23 15.68 -9.61
#